data_AF-J3ETH1-F1
#
_entry.id   AF-J3ETH1-F1
#
_cell.length_a   1.000
_cell.length_b   1.000
_cell.length_c   1.000
_cell.angle_alpha   90.00
_cell.angle_beta   90.00
_cell.angle_gamma   90.00
#
_symmetry.space_group_name_H-M   'P 1'
#
loop_
_entity.id
_entity.type
_entity.pdbx_description
1 polymer ?
#
loop_
_entity_poly.entity_id
_entity_poly.type
_entity_poly.pdbx_seq_one_letter_code
_entity_poly.pdbx_strand_id
1 'polypeptide(L)'
;MGFVPLHSGKNSKPFKRLMRTSCRIKYRHGGETERIWVADPGHQIADGLDEYFEIPSTEMYGEPFDIPEPDRTVFISWFEGGEVFRSGVCYRRGRGRIFAFRPGHEAYPIFYQSEVRRVICNAVDWAAPNEGATVRWGEVDSIERLEE
;
A
#
# COMPACT_ATOMS: atom_id res chain seq x y z
N MET A 1 9.50 11.05 -5.37
CA MET A 1 8.14 11.34 -4.88
C MET A 1 7.55 10.06 -4.34
N GLY A 2 7.06 10.05 -3.10
CA GLY A 2 6.36 8.92 -2.49
C GLY A 2 4.85 9.17 -2.42
N PHE A 3 4.04 8.12 -2.35
CA PHE A 3 2.58 8.23 -2.16
C PHE A 3 2.05 7.13 -1.23
N VAL A 4 1.41 7.51 -0.12
CA VAL A 4 0.87 6.57 0.87
C VAL A 4 -0.65 6.77 1.01
N PRO A 5 -1.48 6.18 0.12
CA PRO A 5 -2.93 6.25 0.25
C PRO A 5 -3.41 5.36 1.40
N LEU A 6 -4.19 5.95 2.30
CA LEU A 6 -4.75 5.27 3.46
C LEU A 6 -6.25 4.98 3.24
N HIS A 7 -6.68 3.79 3.63
CA HIS A 7 -8.08 3.40 3.72
C HIS A 7 -8.90 3.71 2.44
N SER A 8 -9.94 4.55 2.56
CA SER A 8 -10.83 4.98 1.48
C SER A 8 -10.10 5.76 0.38
N GLY A 9 -8.85 6.19 0.64
CA GLY A 9 -7.90 6.72 -0.35
C GLY A 9 -7.64 5.78 -1.53
N LYS A 10 -7.96 4.49 -1.42
CA LYS A 10 -7.98 3.54 -2.56
C LYS A 10 -8.96 3.94 -3.68
N ASN A 11 -9.99 4.76 -3.39
CA ASN A 11 -10.90 5.30 -4.40
C ASN A 11 -10.47 6.69 -4.91
N SER A 12 -9.38 7.25 -4.41
CA SER A 12 -8.91 8.57 -4.81
C SER A 12 -8.55 8.63 -6.30
N LYS A 13 -8.80 9.79 -6.94
CA LYS A 13 -8.46 10.01 -8.36
C LYS A 13 -6.97 9.69 -8.64
N PRO A 14 -5.99 10.10 -7.80
CA PRO A 14 -4.59 9.76 -8.02
C PRO A 14 -4.31 8.25 -7.96
N PHE A 15 -4.82 7.54 -6.95
CA PHE A 15 -4.55 6.10 -6.80
C PHE A 15 -5.13 5.30 -7.97
N LYS A 16 -6.39 5.56 -8.33
CA LYS A 16 -7.02 4.90 -9.50
C LYS A 16 -6.27 5.18 -10.80
N ARG A 17 -5.77 6.41 -11.00
CA ARG A 17 -4.97 6.76 -12.18
C ARG A 17 -3.65 5.98 -12.23
N LEU A 18 -3.01 5.78 -11.08
CA LEU A 18 -1.74 5.04 -10.98
C LEU A 18 -1.95 3.52 -11.13
N MET A 19 -3.05 2.98 -10.60
CA MET A 19 -3.37 1.55 -10.69
C MET A 19 -3.95 1.14 -12.04
N ARG A 20 -4.63 2.06 -12.76
CA ARG A 20 -5.33 1.79 -14.02
C ARG A 20 -6.43 0.72 -13.93
N THR A 21 -6.99 0.53 -12.74
CA THR A 21 -8.11 -0.39 -12.46
C THR A 21 -9.28 0.35 -11.78
N SER A 22 -10.37 -0.35 -11.47
CA SER A 22 -11.49 0.27 -10.76
C SER A 22 -11.20 0.49 -9.26
N CYS A 23 -10.26 -0.28 -8.70
CA CYS A 23 -9.95 -0.32 -7.26
C CYS A 23 -11.16 -0.71 -6.40
N ARG A 24 -12.16 -1.40 -6.96
CA ARG A 24 -13.35 -1.88 -6.23
C ARG A 24 -13.01 -3.05 -5.31
N ILE A 25 -13.84 -3.22 -4.28
CA ILE A 25 -13.70 -4.18 -3.18
C ILE A 25 -15.09 -4.62 -2.73
N LYS A 26 -15.18 -5.69 -1.93
CA LYS A 26 -16.28 -5.89 -0.99
C LYS A 26 -16.07 -5.02 0.24
N TYR A 27 -17.14 -4.57 0.89
CA TYR A 27 -17.05 -3.84 2.16
C TYR A 27 -18.27 -4.10 3.05
N ARG A 28 -18.09 -3.93 4.36
CA ARG A 28 -19.17 -4.01 5.36
C ARG A 28 -18.86 -3.09 6.54
N HIS A 29 -19.85 -2.29 6.93
CA HIS A 29 -19.83 -1.59 8.21
C HIS A 29 -20.37 -2.54 9.28
N GLY A 30 -19.59 -2.80 10.32
CA GLY A 30 -19.95 -3.76 11.37
C GLY A 30 -19.19 -3.59 12.68
N GLY A 31 -18.10 -2.82 12.69
CA GLY A 31 -17.26 -2.68 13.88
C GLY A 31 -16.56 -3.99 14.26
N GLU A 32 -16.26 -4.81 13.26
CA GLU A 32 -15.64 -6.13 13.41
C GLU A 32 -14.15 -6.03 13.74
N THR A 33 -13.62 -7.11 14.31
CA THR A 33 -12.17 -7.25 14.52
C THR A 33 -11.45 -7.45 13.18
N GLU A 34 -10.38 -6.70 12.96
CA GLU A 34 -9.40 -6.92 11.89
C GLU A 34 -8.08 -7.41 12.51
N ARG A 35 -7.61 -8.59 12.09
CA ARG A 35 -6.25 -9.05 12.39
C ARG A 35 -5.37 -8.83 11.17
N ILE A 36 -4.30 -8.06 11.32
CA ILE A 36 -3.38 -7.71 10.24
C ILE A 36 -2.11 -8.55 10.39
N TRP A 37 -1.95 -9.53 9.51
CA TRP A 37 -0.78 -10.41 9.47
C TRP A 37 0.37 -9.79 8.69
N VAL A 38 1.59 -9.90 9.22
CA VAL A 38 2.82 -9.51 8.53
C VAL A 38 3.21 -10.61 7.54
N ALA A 39 2.83 -10.43 6.28
CA ALA A 39 3.09 -11.40 5.21
C ALA A 39 4.52 -11.30 4.64
N ASP A 40 5.17 -10.14 4.80
CA ASP A 40 6.54 -9.89 4.37
C ASP A 40 7.40 -9.35 5.53
N PRO A 41 7.84 -10.24 6.46
CA PRO A 41 8.53 -9.83 7.68
C PRO A 41 9.91 -9.22 7.43
N GLY A 42 10.48 -9.36 6.23
CA GLY A 42 11.75 -8.74 5.85
C GLY A 42 11.61 -7.33 5.27
N HIS A 43 10.38 -6.80 5.16
CA HIS A 43 10.13 -5.49 4.56
C HIS A 43 10.22 -4.38 5.60
N GLN A 44 10.95 -3.30 5.27
CA GLN A 44 11.19 -2.14 6.17
C GLN A 44 9.90 -1.51 6.74
N ILE A 45 8.78 -1.62 6.00
CA ILE A 45 7.48 -1.12 6.46
C ILE A 45 6.99 -1.87 7.71
N ALA A 46 7.34 -3.14 7.86
CA ALA A 46 6.98 -3.99 8.99
C ALA A 46 7.95 -3.90 10.18
N ASP A 47 9.02 -3.11 10.08
CA ASP A 47 10.04 -3.00 11.13
C ASP A 47 9.43 -2.60 12.49
N GLY A 48 9.70 -3.40 13.52
CA GLY A 48 9.23 -3.18 14.88
C GLY A 48 7.81 -3.65 15.17
N LEU A 49 7.22 -4.48 14.29
CA LEU A 49 5.95 -5.15 14.52
C LEU A 49 6.17 -6.64 14.88
N ASP A 50 5.22 -7.20 15.60
CA ASP A 50 5.11 -8.66 15.81
C ASP A 50 4.54 -9.35 14.56
N GLU A 51 4.32 -10.67 14.62
CA GLU A 51 3.77 -11.48 13.51
C GLU A 51 2.42 -10.95 12.98
N TYR A 52 1.62 -10.36 13.87
CA TYR A 52 0.40 -9.65 13.55
C TYR A 52 0.06 -8.63 14.62
N PHE A 53 -0.90 -7.75 14.33
CA PHE A 53 -1.57 -6.92 15.33
C PHE A 53 -3.06 -6.83 15.02
N GLU A 54 -3.86 -6.46 16.01
CA GLU A 54 -5.32 -6.43 15.90
C GLU A 54 -5.86 -5.02 16.02
N ILE A 55 -6.84 -4.69 15.17
CA ILE A 55 -7.68 -3.51 15.30
C ILE A 55 -9.03 -4.01 15.82
N PRO A 56 -9.43 -3.67 17.07
CA PRO A 56 -10.63 -4.26 17.69
C PRO A 56 -11.95 -3.95 16.98
N SER A 57 -12.01 -2.83 16.25
CA SER A 57 -13.23 -2.42 15.57
C SER A 57 -12.92 -1.59 14.33
N THR A 58 -13.40 -2.03 13.17
CA THR A 58 -13.26 -1.32 11.90
C THR A 58 -14.37 -1.68 10.91
N GLU A 59 -14.44 -0.93 9.80
CA GLU A 59 -15.04 -1.39 8.55
C GLU A 59 -14.19 -2.51 7.92
N MET A 60 -14.86 -3.55 7.41
CA MET A 60 -14.25 -4.65 6.65
C MET A 60 -14.09 -4.25 5.18
N TYR A 61 -12.90 -4.48 4.61
CA TYR A 61 -12.66 -4.54 3.16
C TYR A 61 -12.32 -5.98 2.78
N GLY A 62 -12.84 -6.48 1.66
CA GLY A 62 -12.69 -7.89 1.28
C GLY A 62 -12.31 -8.09 -0.19
N GLU A 63 -11.57 -9.16 -0.46
CA GLU A 63 -11.23 -9.62 -1.81
C GLU A 63 -12.49 -10.07 -2.62
N PRO A 64 -12.50 -9.92 -3.96
CA PRO A 64 -11.40 -9.41 -4.80
C PRO A 64 -11.25 -7.89 -4.70
N PHE A 65 -10.02 -7.44 -4.50
CA PHE A 65 -9.58 -6.06 -4.66
C PHE A 65 -9.07 -5.87 -6.08
N ASP A 66 -9.81 -5.09 -6.88
CA ASP A 66 -9.48 -4.82 -8.28
C ASP A 66 -8.31 -3.84 -8.41
N ILE A 67 -7.11 -4.34 -8.15
CA ILE A 67 -5.81 -3.69 -8.29
C ILE A 67 -4.91 -4.58 -9.15
N PRO A 68 -3.91 -4.01 -9.83
CA PRO A 68 -2.85 -4.82 -10.41
C PRO A 68 -2.14 -5.62 -9.31
N GLU A 69 -1.48 -6.70 -9.70
CA GLU A 69 -0.66 -7.46 -8.76
C GLU A 69 0.37 -6.54 -8.08
N PRO A 70 0.43 -6.51 -6.74
CA PRO A 70 1.42 -5.72 -6.00
C PRO A 70 2.85 -6.20 -6.26
N ASP A 71 3.81 -5.27 -6.25
CA ASP A 71 5.23 -5.62 -6.27
C ASP A 71 5.61 -6.40 -4.99
N ARG A 72 4.99 -6.03 -3.86
CA ARG A 72 5.07 -6.72 -2.56
C ARG A 72 3.73 -6.61 -1.84
N THR A 73 3.32 -7.69 -1.18
CA THR A 73 2.23 -7.68 -0.19
C THR A 73 2.85 -7.78 1.19
N VAL A 74 2.85 -6.66 1.92
CA VAL A 74 3.44 -6.54 3.26
C VAL A 74 2.48 -7.04 4.33
N PHE A 75 1.19 -6.73 4.17
CA PHE A 75 0.16 -7.12 5.13
C PHE A 75 -1.02 -7.80 4.45
N ILE A 76 -1.57 -8.81 5.14
CA ILE A 76 -2.83 -9.47 4.80
C ILE A 76 -3.74 -9.38 6.01
N SER A 77 -4.94 -8.81 5.82
CA SER A 77 -5.95 -8.77 6.86
C SER A 77 -6.83 -10.00 6.82
N TRP A 78 -7.17 -10.50 7.99
CA TRP A 78 -8.33 -11.34 8.26
C TRP A 78 -9.39 -10.49 8.99
N PHE A 79 -10.66 -10.69 8.66
CA PHE A 79 -11.78 -10.05 9.34
C PHE A 79 -12.67 -11.11 10.01
N GLU A 80 -13.30 -10.72 11.10
CA GLU A 80 -14.19 -11.57 11.90
C GLU A 80 -15.30 -12.23 11.08
N GLY A 81 -15.88 -11.53 10.11
CA GLY A 81 -16.88 -12.08 9.19
C GLY A 81 -16.35 -13.09 8.16
N GLY A 82 -15.05 -13.38 8.15
CA GLY A 82 -14.42 -14.44 7.35
C GLY A 82 -13.75 -13.96 6.07
N GLU A 83 -13.83 -12.68 5.73
CA GLU A 83 -13.11 -12.12 4.58
C GLU A 83 -11.62 -11.93 4.86
N VAL A 84 -10.85 -11.88 3.77
CA VAL A 84 -9.44 -11.51 3.77
C VAL A 84 -9.21 -10.33 2.82
N PHE A 85 -8.10 -9.62 3.01
CA PHE A 85 -7.73 -8.48 2.18
C PHE A 85 -6.21 -8.28 2.11
N ARG A 86 -5.67 -8.02 0.92
CA ARG A 86 -4.29 -7.51 0.77
C ARG A 86 -4.22 -6.07 1.30
N SER A 87 -3.97 -5.92 2.59
CA SER A 87 -4.17 -4.68 3.35
C SER A 87 -2.97 -3.75 3.43
N GLY A 88 -1.79 -4.24 3.04
CA GLY A 88 -0.59 -3.43 2.86
C GLY A 88 0.14 -3.84 1.59
N VAL A 89 0.10 -3.01 0.55
CA VAL A 89 0.63 -3.37 -0.77
C VAL A 89 1.53 -2.28 -1.34
N CYS A 90 2.65 -2.71 -1.92
CA CYS A 90 3.64 -1.83 -2.52
C CYS A 90 3.53 -1.81 -4.05
N TYR A 91 3.77 -0.63 -4.64
CA TYR A 91 3.95 -0.46 -6.07
C TYR A 91 5.07 0.50 -6.40
N ARG A 92 5.60 0.37 -7.60
CA ARG A 92 6.48 1.35 -8.24
C ARG A 92 5.85 1.99 -9.46
N ARG A 93 6.01 3.31 -9.60
CA ARG A 93 5.68 4.07 -10.81
C ARG A 93 6.83 5.02 -11.13
N GLY A 94 7.61 4.67 -12.15
CA GLY A 94 8.88 5.35 -12.45
C GLY A 94 9.84 5.28 -11.25
N ARG A 95 10.28 6.45 -10.75
CA ARG A 95 11.07 6.55 -9.51
C ARG A 95 10.20 6.58 -8.24
N GLY A 96 8.89 6.69 -8.36
CA GLY A 96 7.98 6.81 -7.23
C GLY A 96 7.67 5.46 -6.60
N ARG A 97 7.64 5.46 -5.26
CA ARG A 97 7.19 4.33 -4.43
C ARG A 97 5.81 4.64 -3.88
N ILE A 98 4.93 3.64 -3.90
CA ILE A 98 3.56 3.74 -3.42
C ILE A 98 3.34 2.64 -2.40
N PHE A 99 2.78 2.97 -1.24
CA PHE A 99 2.32 2.00 -0.26
C PHE A 99 0.86 2.26 0.09
N ALA A 100 -0.05 1.39 -0.34
CA ALA A 100 -1.45 1.49 0.05
C ALA A 100 -1.70 0.68 1.32
N PHE A 101 -2.28 1.33 2.33
CA PHE A 101 -2.53 0.73 3.64
C PHE A 101 -3.99 0.87 4.04
N ARG A 102 -4.65 -0.24 4.37
CA ARG A 102 -6.11 -0.32 4.54
C ARG A 102 -6.66 0.39 5.80
N PRO A 103 -6.01 0.36 6.98
CA PRO A 103 -6.58 0.96 8.19
C PRO A 103 -6.85 2.45 8.11
N GLY A 104 -8.03 2.88 8.60
CA GLY A 104 -8.36 4.31 8.73
C GLY A 104 -9.82 4.74 8.56
N HIS A 105 -10.80 3.88 8.87
CA HIS A 105 -12.21 4.29 8.83
C HIS A 105 -12.51 5.33 9.91
N GLU A 106 -13.22 6.40 9.54
CA GLU A 106 -13.37 7.63 10.32
C GLU A 106 -14.16 7.46 11.63
N ALA A 107 -15.02 6.45 11.71
CA ALA A 107 -15.83 6.17 12.89
C ALA A 107 -15.06 5.54 14.06
N TYR A 108 -13.80 5.12 13.84
CA TYR A 108 -13.01 4.38 14.83
C TYR A 108 -11.67 5.07 15.09
N PRO A 109 -11.12 5.01 16.31
CA PRO A 109 -9.87 5.68 16.68
C PRO A 109 -8.60 4.98 16.13
N ILE A 110 -8.66 4.44 14.91
CA ILE A 110 -7.61 3.59 14.30
C ILE A 110 -6.25 4.31 14.23
N PHE A 111 -6.25 5.61 13.89
CA PHE A 111 -5.00 6.39 13.82
C PHE A 111 -4.40 6.74 15.18
N TYR A 112 -5.01 6.34 16.30
CA TYR A 112 -4.42 6.46 17.64
C TYR A 112 -3.65 5.21 18.07
N GLN A 113 -3.85 4.08 17.39
CA GLN A 113 -3.16 2.83 17.67
C GLN A 113 -1.68 2.90 17.29
N SER A 114 -0.80 2.35 18.13
CA SER A 114 0.65 2.51 18.02
C SER A 114 1.25 1.82 16.80
N GLU A 115 0.72 0.64 16.46
CA GLU A 115 1.14 -0.22 15.37
C GLU A 115 0.75 0.42 14.04
N VAL A 116 -0.46 0.98 13.94
CA VAL A 116 -0.92 1.73 12.76
C VAL A 116 -0.03 2.95 12.52
N ARG A 117 0.30 3.71 13.57
CA ARG A 117 1.21 4.86 13.48
C ARG A 117 2.61 4.43 13.06
N ARG A 118 3.13 3.33 13.62
CA ARG A 118 4.44 2.75 13.28
C ARG A 118 4.51 2.40 11.79
N VAL A 119 3.51 1.68 11.28
CA VAL A 119 3.42 1.33 9.85
C VAL A 119 3.44 2.58 8.97
N ILE A 120 2.66 3.61 9.32
CA ILE A 120 2.61 4.85 8.53
C ILE A 120 3.96 5.56 8.55
N CYS A 121 4.63 5.66 9.70
CA CYS A 121 5.99 6.22 9.80
C CYS A 121 6.98 5.45 8.94
N ASN A 122 7.05 4.13 9.09
CA ASN A 122 7.96 3.28 8.32
C ASN A 122 7.66 3.38 6.80
N ALA A 123 6.39 3.49 6.41
CA ALA A 123 5.98 3.67 5.03
C ALA A 123 6.40 5.01 4.44
N VAL A 124 6.36 6.09 5.22
CA VAL A 124 6.85 7.41 4.80
C VAL A 124 8.36 7.36 4.55
N ASP A 125 9.12 6.77 5.47
CA ASP A 125 10.57 6.63 5.33
C ASP A 125 10.93 5.76 4.12
N TRP A 126 10.24 4.63 3.96
CA TRP A 126 10.41 3.75 2.80
C TRP A 126 10.03 4.42 1.48
N ALA A 127 8.98 5.24 1.46
CA ALA A 127 8.49 5.92 0.26
C ALA A 127 9.29 7.20 -0.09
N ALA A 128 10.27 7.58 0.74
CA ALA A 128 11.12 8.73 0.49
C ALA A 128 11.77 8.63 -0.91
N PRO A 129 11.86 9.77 -1.66
CA PRO A 129 12.52 9.78 -2.96
C PRO A 129 13.97 9.30 -2.86
N ASN A 130 14.42 8.49 -3.82
CA ASN A 130 15.85 8.24 -4.06
C ASN A 130 16.31 9.00 -5.31
N GLU A 131 17.61 9.34 -5.37
CA GLU A 131 18.18 10.08 -6.52
C GLU A 131 18.00 9.29 -7.83
N GLY A 132 18.33 8.00 -7.79
CA GLY A 132 18.25 7.09 -8.92
C GLY A 132 19.19 7.46 -10.07
N ALA A 133 19.14 6.70 -11.17
CA ALA A 133 19.92 7.01 -12.38
C ALA A 133 19.29 8.18 -13.15
N THR A 134 20.11 9.00 -13.82
CA THR A 134 19.67 10.06 -14.74
C THR A 134 18.73 9.48 -15.81
N VAL A 135 17.57 10.12 -16.01
CA VAL A 135 16.60 9.73 -17.03
C VAL A 135 16.66 10.76 -18.15
N ARG A 136 16.85 10.31 -19.39
CA ARG A 136 16.73 11.12 -20.60
C ARG A 136 15.54 10.65 -21.42
N TRP A 137 14.82 11.59 -22.01
CA TRP A 137 13.72 11.35 -22.94
C TRP A 137 13.98 12.14 -24.23
N GLY A 138 13.42 11.69 -25.35
CA GLY A 138 13.57 12.35 -26.64
C GLY A 138 14.68 11.75 -27.49
N GLU A 139 15.05 12.47 -28.55
CA GLU A 139 16.10 12.08 -29.49
C GLU A 139 17.47 12.10 -28.80
N VAL A 140 18.31 11.11 -29.10
CA VAL A 140 19.67 10.98 -28.59
C VAL A 140 20.60 10.63 -29.74
N ASP A 141 21.78 11.23 -29.75
CA ASP A 141 22.85 10.81 -30.66
C ASP A 141 23.30 9.38 -30.32
N SER A 142 23.74 8.65 -31.33
CA SER A 142 24.40 7.35 -31.15
C SER A 142 25.64 7.51 -30.26
N ILE A 143 25.72 6.72 -29.18
CA ILE A 143 26.88 6.74 -28.27
C ILE A 143 28.12 6.17 -28.94
N GLU A 144 27.93 5.13 -29.76
CA GLU A 144 28.97 4.49 -30.55
C GLU A 144 28.80 4.87 -32.02
N ARG A 145 29.91 4.79 -32.77
CA ARG A 145 29.87 4.96 -34.22
C ARG A 145 29.04 3.83 -34.82
N LEU A 146 27.99 4.19 -35.55
CA LEU A 146 27.26 3.26 -36.39
C LEU A 146 28.02 3.11 -37.72
N GLU A 147 28.36 1.87 -38.09
CA GLU A 147 28.85 1.58 -39.44
C GLU A 147 27.68 1.72 -40.44
N GLU A 148 27.99 2.19 -41.64
CA GLU A 148 27.00 2.45 -42.71
C GLU A 148 26.34 1.18 -43.25
#